data_AF-A0A523U5T1-F1
#
_entry.id   AF-A0A523U5T1-F1
#
_cell.length_a   1.000
_cell.length_b   1.000
_cell.length_c   1.000
_cell.angle_alpha   90.00
_cell.angle_beta   90.00
_cell.angle_gamma   90.00
#
_symmetry.space_group_name_H-M   'P 1'
#
loop_
_entity.id
_entity.type
_entity.pdbx_description
1 polymer ?
#
loop_
_entity_poly.entity_id
_entity_poly.type
_entity_poly.pdbx_seq_one_letter_code
_entity_poly.pdbx_strand_id
1 'polypeptide(L)'
;MRIGYLRWLTALLLMLVLVFCGIPAGGDEDDEDAGDKERDEQKAEADREARMAELAGMDPKVIDAAVKKAVAFLKGKQQSDGSWTAGTPTGGQASTMRREMGFHEGLSALCLLALLKAGVDANDECIKKGFNYLHQQWTGRNRKWSDGTGNYDASVLILALAARYNPHVQNKKKKKPDITKKRGLTEVYEPEEKKQARAFKKAPPAIKDWMRAAVAFIVSKQTKAGGWAYPASPIGEWTDSSNTQYAMLALHAARTVGLSVPKATFVRVADYFLGLQEKDGPDVKPFIVPAADFPIKQLKKLEKALLEQEKENTKQQLEKGVKPGKIEKWGTGVIENPYEKFGVEGGHKMKARGWGYMRGGALPADVPATSIFYKTIGSMTTSGVAAMVIAKANIENSAWFKKRKKACNQSIRDGCAWLAHHFTVTGNAECSEWHMYYLYGLERAGVLSIVIKLGEHNWYKEGAEYLLGSQSGDGSWAGETGEEKRFGNIRSPAANLTSTTTTCFAVLFLKRATAAVVKLPGPIWTGGDYLGGNKKDDK
;
A
#
# COMPACT_ATOMS: atom_id res chain seq x y z
N MET A 1 37.28 -40.88 -38.04
CA MET A 1 37.47 -39.97 -36.88
C MET A 1 36.45 -38.82 -36.99
N ARG A 2 36.35 -37.96 -35.96
CA ARG A 2 35.42 -36.81 -35.75
C ARG A 2 34.88 -36.04 -36.97
N ILE A 3 33.72 -35.39 -36.74
CA ILE A 3 33.00 -34.36 -37.53
C ILE A 3 32.20 -34.92 -38.74
N GLY A 4 30.96 -34.49 -39.04
CA GLY A 4 30.03 -33.67 -38.25
C GLY A 4 29.21 -32.62 -39.04
N TYR A 5 28.27 -33.05 -39.91
CA TYR A 5 27.21 -32.22 -40.53
C TYR A 5 26.01 -33.12 -40.95
N LEU A 6 24.89 -32.61 -41.51
CA LEU A 6 23.82 -31.84 -40.86
C LEU A 6 22.58 -31.71 -41.79
N ARG A 7 21.39 -32.12 -41.30
CA ARG A 7 20.04 -31.82 -41.86
C ARG A 7 19.67 -32.41 -43.24
N TRP A 8 18.39 -32.16 -43.60
CA TRP A 8 17.50 -32.74 -44.62
C TRP A 8 16.86 -34.08 -44.15
N LEU A 9 15.52 -34.26 -44.07
CA LEU A 9 14.41 -34.04 -45.04
C LEU A 9 14.58 -34.95 -46.28
N THR A 10 13.64 -35.79 -46.71
CA THR A 10 12.16 -35.82 -46.51
C THR A 10 11.56 -37.23 -46.43
N ALA A 11 10.32 -37.30 -45.90
CA ALA A 11 9.20 -38.19 -46.22
C ALA A 11 9.39 -39.52 -46.99
N LEU A 12 8.72 -40.58 -46.50
CA LEU A 12 8.33 -41.74 -47.31
C LEU A 12 6.81 -41.96 -47.22
N LEU A 13 6.10 -41.39 -48.20
CA LEU A 13 4.79 -41.84 -48.68
C LEU A 13 4.98 -43.20 -49.41
N LEU A 14 4.00 -44.06 -49.71
CA LEU A 14 2.52 -43.98 -49.71
C LEU A 14 1.94 -45.43 -49.66
N MET A 15 0.65 -45.58 -49.96
CA MET A 15 -0.20 -46.79 -50.05
C MET A 15 -0.84 -47.23 -48.72
N LEU A 16 -2.15 -47.51 -48.64
CA LEU A 16 -3.21 -47.57 -49.67
C LEU A 16 -4.46 -46.74 -49.27
N VAL A 17 -5.39 -46.54 -50.21
CA VAL A 17 -6.48 -45.54 -50.15
C VAL A 17 -7.82 -46.16 -50.55
N LEU A 18 -8.92 -45.49 -50.16
CA LEU A 18 -10.35 -45.65 -50.52
C LEU A 18 -11.19 -46.59 -49.63
N VAL A 19 -12.48 -46.32 -49.38
CA VAL A 19 -13.18 -45.03 -49.15
C VAL A 19 -14.56 -45.28 -48.47
N PHE A 20 -15.05 -44.38 -47.62
CA PHE A 20 -16.41 -43.78 -47.66
C PHE A 20 -16.59 -42.75 -46.51
N CYS A 21 -17.68 -41.98 -46.54
CA CYS A 21 -17.81 -40.67 -45.89
C CYS A 21 -18.41 -40.68 -44.47
N GLY A 22 -17.99 -39.75 -43.60
CA GLY A 22 -18.67 -39.45 -42.32
C GLY A 22 -17.94 -38.46 -41.39
N ILE A 23 -18.39 -37.20 -41.34
CA ILE A 23 -17.95 -36.08 -40.48
C ILE A 23 -19.24 -35.29 -40.13
N PRO A 24 -19.54 -34.87 -38.87
CA PRO A 24 -18.62 -34.08 -38.02
C PRO A 24 -18.56 -34.33 -36.49
N ALA A 25 -17.35 -34.11 -35.96
CA ALA A 25 -16.95 -33.33 -34.76
C ALA A 25 -17.76 -33.34 -33.43
N GLY A 26 -17.01 -33.45 -32.31
CA GLY A 26 -17.36 -32.84 -31.01
C GLY A 26 -16.92 -33.65 -29.78
N GLY A 27 -16.04 -33.08 -28.94
CA GLY A 27 -15.67 -33.66 -27.63
C GLY A 27 -14.29 -33.24 -27.13
N ASP A 28 -14.23 -32.31 -26.17
CA ASP A 28 -12.99 -31.90 -25.49
C ASP A 28 -12.74 -32.76 -24.23
N GLU A 29 -11.49 -33.09 -23.94
CA GLU A 29 -11.04 -33.58 -22.63
C GLU A 29 -10.51 -32.41 -21.78
N ASP A 30 -10.88 -32.36 -20.50
CA ASP A 30 -10.75 -31.17 -19.65
C ASP A 30 -9.78 -31.40 -18.47
N ASP A 31 -8.85 -30.46 -18.25
CA ASP A 31 -7.73 -30.63 -17.31
C ASP A 31 -7.99 -29.85 -16.00
N GLU A 32 -8.31 -30.56 -14.92
CA GLU A 32 -8.47 -29.98 -13.59
C GLU A 32 -7.33 -30.43 -12.64
N ASP A 33 -6.70 -29.48 -11.94
CA ASP A 33 -5.68 -29.69 -10.87
C ASP A 33 -5.32 -28.37 -10.12
N ALA A 34 -5.90 -27.21 -10.49
CA ALA A 34 -5.42 -25.90 -10.05
C ALA A 34 -6.11 -25.35 -8.77
N GLY A 35 -7.33 -25.79 -8.48
CA GLY A 35 -8.32 -24.99 -7.73
C GLY A 35 -8.26 -24.99 -6.19
N ASP A 36 -7.46 -25.83 -5.54
CA ASP A 36 -7.37 -25.83 -4.07
C ASP A 36 -6.36 -24.81 -3.54
N LYS A 37 -5.13 -24.79 -4.08
CA LYS A 37 -4.07 -23.85 -3.66
C LYS A 37 -4.50 -22.38 -3.79
N GLU A 38 -5.22 -22.03 -4.84
CA GLU A 38 -5.71 -20.66 -5.06
C GLU A 38 -6.88 -20.31 -4.12
N ARG A 39 -7.72 -21.30 -3.76
CA ARG A 39 -8.74 -21.15 -2.72
C ARG A 39 -8.09 -20.93 -1.35
N ASP A 40 -7.03 -21.67 -1.05
CA ASP A 40 -6.25 -21.50 0.18
C ASP A 40 -5.50 -20.16 0.21
N GLU A 41 -4.96 -19.65 -0.89
CA GLU A 41 -4.29 -18.33 -0.93
C GLU A 41 -5.27 -17.15 -0.81
N GLN A 42 -6.40 -17.15 -1.53
CA GLN A 42 -7.40 -16.09 -1.41
C GLN A 42 -8.09 -16.12 -0.04
N LYS A 43 -8.36 -17.33 0.49
CA LYS A 43 -8.79 -17.50 1.87
C LYS A 43 -7.69 -17.16 2.87
N ALA A 44 -6.40 -17.32 2.56
CA ALA A 44 -5.33 -16.90 3.45
C ALA A 44 -5.28 -15.38 3.61
N GLU A 45 -5.38 -14.58 2.54
CA GLU A 45 -5.41 -13.11 2.69
C GLU A 45 -6.74 -12.65 3.34
N ALA A 46 -7.90 -13.25 3.01
CA ALA A 46 -9.17 -12.91 3.66
C ALA A 46 -9.23 -13.32 5.15
N ASP A 47 -8.81 -14.54 5.50
CA ASP A 47 -8.65 -14.99 6.89
C ASP A 47 -7.58 -14.14 7.60
N ARG A 48 -6.57 -13.61 6.91
CA ARG A 48 -5.53 -12.74 7.48
C ARG A 48 -6.05 -11.33 7.72
N GLU A 49 -6.81 -10.73 6.81
CA GLU A 49 -7.53 -9.47 7.06
C GLU A 49 -8.48 -9.63 8.25
N ALA A 50 -9.23 -10.74 8.28
CA ALA A 50 -10.09 -11.09 9.40
C ALA A 50 -9.32 -11.26 10.71
N ARG A 51 -8.20 -12.00 10.70
CA ARG A 51 -7.35 -12.20 11.87
C ARG A 51 -6.71 -10.88 12.32
N MET A 52 -6.29 -10.00 11.42
CA MET A 52 -5.74 -8.69 11.80
C MET A 52 -6.80 -7.73 12.36
N ALA A 53 -8.07 -7.87 11.97
CA ALA A 53 -9.19 -7.17 12.58
C ALA A 53 -9.55 -7.75 13.96
N GLU A 54 -9.67 -9.08 14.08
CA GLU A 54 -9.93 -9.81 15.33
C GLU A 54 -8.84 -9.55 16.39
N LEU A 55 -7.57 -9.59 15.99
CA LEU A 55 -6.40 -9.22 16.82
C LEU A 55 -6.33 -7.72 17.17
N ALA A 56 -7.18 -6.89 16.57
CA ALA A 56 -7.41 -5.51 16.96
C ALA A 56 -8.75 -5.31 17.70
N GLY A 57 -9.51 -6.37 17.97
CA GLY A 57 -10.82 -6.30 18.62
C GLY A 57 -11.99 -5.88 17.71
N MET A 58 -11.81 -5.96 16.38
CA MET A 58 -12.81 -5.58 15.37
C MET A 58 -13.44 -6.81 14.73
N ASP A 59 -14.77 -6.86 14.55
CA ASP A 59 -15.42 -7.91 13.75
C ASP A 59 -15.09 -7.72 12.25
N PRO A 60 -14.43 -8.69 11.59
CA PRO A 60 -14.15 -8.65 10.15
C PRO A 60 -15.39 -8.40 9.28
N LYS A 61 -16.54 -8.95 9.68
CA LYS A 61 -17.79 -8.85 8.92
C LYS A 61 -18.33 -7.43 8.92
N VAL A 62 -18.10 -6.67 9.98
CA VAL A 62 -18.49 -5.26 10.08
C VAL A 62 -17.59 -4.41 9.18
N ILE A 63 -16.28 -4.66 9.16
CA ILE A 63 -15.32 -4.03 8.25
C ILE A 63 -15.71 -4.31 6.78
N ASP A 64 -15.91 -5.58 6.41
CA ASP A 64 -16.28 -5.96 5.03
C ASP A 64 -17.69 -5.49 4.64
N ALA A 65 -18.64 -5.41 5.57
CA ALA A 65 -19.96 -4.82 5.31
C ALA A 65 -19.86 -3.31 5.00
N ALA A 66 -19.07 -2.56 5.76
CA ALA A 66 -18.83 -1.14 5.51
C ALA A 66 -18.10 -0.93 4.18
N VAL A 67 -17.04 -1.69 3.91
CA VAL A 67 -16.29 -1.63 2.66
C VAL A 67 -17.14 -2.04 1.45
N LYS A 68 -18.05 -3.02 1.59
CA LYS A 68 -19.00 -3.40 0.53
C LYS A 68 -19.95 -2.25 0.17
N LYS A 69 -20.45 -1.48 1.13
CA LYS A 69 -21.24 -0.26 0.84
C LYS A 69 -20.38 0.79 0.12
N ALA A 70 -19.16 1.03 0.62
CA ALA A 70 -18.22 1.98 0.03
C ALA A 70 -17.85 1.63 -1.44
N VAL A 71 -17.67 0.34 -1.75
CA VAL A 71 -17.49 -0.15 -3.13
C VAL A 71 -18.71 0.16 -3.99
N ALA A 72 -19.94 -0.03 -3.49
CA ALA A 72 -21.16 0.29 -4.22
C ALA A 72 -21.27 1.80 -4.51
N PHE A 73 -20.99 2.65 -3.51
CA PHE A 73 -20.93 4.10 -3.65
C PHE A 73 -19.89 4.52 -4.71
N LEU A 74 -18.63 4.07 -4.59
CA LEU A 74 -17.56 4.43 -5.51
C LEU A 74 -17.87 4.01 -6.95
N LYS A 75 -18.42 2.80 -7.16
CA LYS A 75 -18.90 2.38 -8.48
C LYS A 75 -20.02 3.28 -9.01
N GLY A 76 -20.97 3.67 -8.16
CA GLY A 76 -22.07 4.59 -8.49
C GLY A 76 -21.64 6.04 -8.80
N LYS A 77 -20.37 6.42 -8.54
CA LYS A 77 -19.81 7.72 -8.94
C LYS A 77 -19.00 7.68 -10.24
N GLN A 78 -18.77 6.50 -10.83
CA GLN A 78 -18.03 6.40 -12.09
C GLN A 78 -18.83 7.00 -13.25
N GLN A 79 -18.17 7.82 -14.07
CA GLN A 79 -18.75 8.42 -15.26
C GLN A 79 -18.83 7.42 -16.43
N SER A 80 -19.59 7.76 -17.48
CA SER A 80 -19.79 6.89 -18.65
C SER A 80 -18.51 6.56 -19.41
N ASP A 81 -17.53 7.48 -19.42
CA ASP A 81 -16.19 7.31 -19.99
C ASP A 81 -15.24 6.44 -19.13
N GLY A 82 -15.61 6.16 -17.88
CA GLY A 82 -14.82 5.40 -16.92
C GLY A 82 -14.09 6.25 -15.87
N SER A 83 -14.15 7.58 -15.96
CA SER A 83 -13.50 8.49 -15.01
C SER A 83 -14.24 8.63 -13.68
N TRP A 84 -13.56 9.22 -12.70
CA TRP A 84 -14.17 9.82 -11.51
C TRP A 84 -13.79 11.30 -11.45
N THR A 85 -14.80 12.16 -11.36
CA THR A 85 -14.61 13.60 -11.24
C THR A 85 -14.92 14.08 -9.83
N ALA A 86 -14.39 15.25 -9.46
CA ALA A 86 -14.70 15.90 -8.18
C ALA A 86 -16.07 16.63 -8.20
N GLY A 87 -16.87 16.44 -9.25
CA GLY A 87 -18.00 17.33 -9.59
C GLY A 87 -17.55 18.74 -10.00
N THR A 88 -18.50 19.52 -10.51
CA THR A 88 -18.41 20.99 -10.54
C THR A 88 -19.03 21.53 -9.24
N PRO A 89 -18.36 22.43 -8.49
CA PRO A 89 -18.98 23.02 -7.30
C PRO A 89 -20.19 23.88 -7.68
N THR A 90 -21.32 23.60 -7.05
CA THR A 90 -22.48 24.51 -7.05
C THR A 90 -22.15 25.74 -6.21
N GLY A 91 -22.12 26.92 -6.84
CA GLY A 91 -22.14 28.20 -6.12
C GLY A 91 -20.79 28.83 -5.71
N GLY A 92 -19.65 28.35 -6.19
CA GLY A 92 -18.35 28.97 -5.88
C GLY A 92 -17.20 28.52 -6.77
N GLN A 93 -16.15 29.32 -6.87
CA GLN A 93 -14.96 28.94 -7.64
C GLN A 93 -14.29 27.72 -7.01
N ALA A 94 -14.25 26.59 -7.74
CA ALA A 94 -13.15 25.65 -7.55
C ALA A 94 -11.84 26.43 -7.69
N SER A 95 -10.89 26.24 -6.77
CA SER A 95 -9.56 26.85 -6.91
C SER A 95 -9.01 26.48 -8.28
N THR A 96 -8.67 27.50 -9.10
CA THR A 96 -8.44 27.31 -10.54
C THR A 96 -7.37 26.26 -10.80
N MET A 97 -6.33 26.28 -9.96
CA MET A 97 -5.35 25.23 -9.66
C MET A 97 -5.86 23.79 -9.87
N ARG A 98 -7.01 23.41 -9.32
CA ARG A 98 -7.54 22.04 -9.42
C ARG A 98 -8.03 21.69 -10.83
N ARG A 99 -8.66 22.65 -11.51
CA ARG A 99 -9.11 22.51 -12.90
C ARG A 99 -7.94 22.60 -13.88
N GLU A 100 -6.83 23.21 -13.47
CA GLU A 100 -5.63 23.44 -14.28
C GLU A 100 -4.56 22.34 -14.14
N MET A 101 -4.47 21.64 -13.00
CA MET A 101 -3.43 20.62 -12.74
C MET A 101 -3.75 19.19 -13.24
N GLY A 102 -5.02 18.82 -13.42
CA GLY A 102 -5.41 17.46 -13.88
C GLY A 102 -5.70 16.45 -12.76
N PHE A 103 -6.43 16.85 -11.72
CA PHE A 103 -6.76 15.97 -10.58
C PHE A 103 -7.82 14.88 -10.89
N HIS A 104 -8.39 14.84 -12.09
CA HIS A 104 -9.39 13.82 -12.47
C HIS A 104 -8.75 12.45 -12.69
N GLU A 105 -7.57 12.43 -13.29
CA GLU A 105 -6.75 11.26 -13.52
C GLU A 105 -6.24 10.69 -12.18
N GLY A 106 -5.76 11.53 -11.28
CA GLY A 106 -5.36 11.14 -9.91
C GLY A 106 -6.51 10.59 -9.08
N LEU A 107 -7.69 11.24 -9.11
CA LEU A 107 -8.88 10.74 -8.43
C LEU A 107 -9.35 9.39 -9.03
N SER A 108 -9.33 9.26 -10.36
CA SER A 108 -9.68 8.01 -11.02
C SER A 108 -8.72 6.87 -10.67
N ALA A 109 -7.41 7.15 -10.60
CA ALA A 109 -6.41 6.20 -10.12
C ALA A 109 -6.62 5.84 -8.65
N LEU A 110 -7.00 6.80 -7.80
CA LEU A 110 -7.28 6.57 -6.38
C LEU A 110 -8.54 5.69 -6.18
N CYS A 111 -9.60 5.94 -6.95
CA CYS A 111 -10.80 5.10 -6.97
C CYS A 111 -10.48 3.67 -7.39
N LEU A 112 -9.69 3.48 -8.46
CA LEU A 112 -9.24 2.15 -8.90
C LEU A 112 -8.40 1.46 -7.82
N LEU A 113 -7.46 2.17 -7.19
CA LEU A 113 -6.66 1.65 -6.08
C LEU A 113 -7.53 1.20 -4.90
N ALA A 114 -8.49 2.04 -4.47
CA ALA A 114 -9.41 1.72 -3.38
C ALA A 114 -10.32 0.53 -3.71
N LEU A 115 -10.91 0.48 -4.91
CA LEU A 115 -11.76 -0.64 -5.35
C LEU A 115 -10.98 -1.96 -5.43
N LEU A 116 -9.76 -1.95 -5.98
CA LEU A 116 -8.89 -3.13 -6.01
C LEU A 116 -8.48 -3.58 -4.60
N LYS A 117 -8.18 -2.64 -3.70
CA LYS A 117 -7.83 -2.93 -2.30
C LYS A 117 -9.03 -3.37 -1.46
N ALA A 118 -10.25 -3.05 -1.89
CA ALA A 118 -11.50 -3.64 -1.40
C ALA A 118 -11.82 -5.01 -2.03
N GLY A 119 -10.93 -5.60 -2.83
CA GLY A 119 -11.11 -6.93 -3.41
C GLY A 119 -12.02 -6.99 -4.65
N VAL A 120 -12.30 -5.86 -5.31
CA VAL A 120 -12.98 -5.86 -6.62
C VAL A 120 -12.08 -6.51 -7.67
N ASP A 121 -12.67 -7.33 -8.54
CA ASP A 121 -11.96 -8.07 -9.58
C ASP A 121 -11.29 -7.13 -10.62
N ALA A 122 -10.05 -7.44 -11.01
CA ALA A 122 -9.29 -6.70 -12.01
C ALA A 122 -9.92 -6.70 -13.42
N ASN A 123 -10.92 -7.55 -13.65
CA ASN A 123 -11.74 -7.68 -14.86
C ASN A 123 -13.18 -7.18 -14.67
N ASP A 124 -13.52 -6.64 -13.50
CA ASP A 124 -14.79 -5.93 -13.30
C ASP A 124 -14.89 -4.77 -14.30
N GLU A 125 -16.07 -4.56 -14.91
CA GLU A 125 -16.21 -3.55 -15.96
C GLU A 125 -15.92 -2.13 -15.46
N CYS A 126 -16.15 -1.86 -14.16
CA CYS A 126 -15.75 -0.60 -13.53
C CYS A 126 -14.22 -0.41 -13.57
N ILE A 127 -13.48 -1.45 -13.19
CA ILE A 127 -12.01 -1.46 -13.20
C ILE A 127 -11.47 -1.34 -14.64
N LYS A 128 -12.02 -2.12 -15.58
CA LYS A 128 -11.65 -2.05 -17.00
C LYS A 128 -11.85 -0.65 -17.57
N LYS A 129 -13.02 -0.04 -17.39
CA LYS A 129 -13.34 1.31 -17.88
C LYS A 129 -12.37 2.35 -17.33
N GLY A 130 -12.12 2.36 -16.01
CA GLY A 130 -11.21 3.33 -15.41
C GLY A 130 -9.76 3.21 -15.90
N PHE A 131 -9.22 1.98 -16.04
CA PHE A 131 -7.90 1.81 -16.63
C PHE A 131 -7.84 2.13 -18.13
N ASN A 132 -8.93 1.91 -18.88
CA ASN A 132 -9.00 2.31 -20.28
C ASN A 132 -9.00 3.85 -20.43
N TYR A 133 -9.78 4.56 -19.62
CA TYR A 133 -9.76 6.02 -19.53
C TYR A 133 -8.34 6.52 -19.21
N LEU A 134 -7.71 6.01 -18.15
CA LEU A 134 -6.35 6.41 -17.77
C LEU A 134 -5.32 6.07 -18.86
N HIS A 135 -5.43 4.94 -19.55
CA HIS A 135 -4.51 4.61 -20.65
C HIS A 135 -4.69 5.56 -21.85
N GLN A 136 -5.93 5.97 -22.15
CA GLN A 136 -6.23 6.96 -23.19
C GLN A 136 -5.67 8.35 -22.81
N GLN A 137 -5.81 8.80 -21.56
CA GLN A 137 -5.19 10.07 -21.13
C GLN A 137 -3.65 9.99 -21.15
N TRP A 138 -3.04 8.83 -20.87
CA TRP A 138 -1.58 8.70 -20.87
C TRP A 138 -0.98 8.74 -22.29
N THR A 139 -1.65 8.07 -23.24
CA THR A 139 -1.15 7.90 -24.61
C THR A 139 -1.69 8.94 -25.60
N GLY A 140 -2.75 9.66 -25.24
CA GLY A 140 -3.44 10.65 -26.08
C GLY A 140 -2.63 11.90 -26.42
N ARG A 141 -3.27 12.80 -27.19
CA ARG A 141 -2.65 14.04 -27.72
C ARG A 141 -2.36 15.11 -26.65
N ASN A 142 -2.99 15.02 -25.47
CA ASN A 142 -2.99 16.05 -24.44
C ASN A 142 -2.22 15.57 -23.19
N ARG A 143 -0.91 15.32 -23.36
CA ARG A 143 -0.04 14.58 -22.41
C ARG A 143 0.25 15.26 -21.06
N LYS A 144 -0.54 16.24 -20.63
CA LYS A 144 -0.25 17.14 -19.49
C LYS A 144 0.29 16.44 -18.25
N TRP A 145 -0.35 15.35 -17.82
CA TRP A 145 0.09 14.57 -16.65
C TRP A 145 1.33 13.68 -16.85
N SER A 146 1.70 13.35 -18.10
CA SER A 146 2.90 12.56 -18.46
C SER A 146 4.05 13.39 -19.07
N ASP A 147 3.83 14.68 -19.38
CA ASP A 147 4.88 15.64 -19.74
C ASP A 147 5.27 16.57 -18.56
N GLY A 148 4.28 17.08 -17.80
CA GLY A 148 4.49 18.19 -16.87
C GLY A 148 3.85 18.01 -15.49
N THR A 149 2.54 17.75 -15.42
CA THR A 149 1.71 18.11 -14.24
C THR A 149 1.54 17.03 -13.17
N GLY A 150 1.70 15.75 -13.51
CA GLY A 150 1.10 14.64 -12.75
C GLY A 150 2.00 13.86 -11.78
N ASN A 151 2.85 14.51 -10.97
CA ASN A 151 3.73 13.78 -10.03
C ASN A 151 2.94 12.90 -9.04
N TYR A 152 1.90 13.45 -8.43
CA TYR A 152 0.99 12.75 -7.53
C TYR A 152 0.18 11.68 -8.28
N ASP A 153 -0.34 12.04 -9.45
CA ASP A 153 -1.30 11.22 -10.22
C ASP A 153 -0.62 10.00 -10.84
N ALA A 154 0.60 10.16 -11.38
CA ALA A 154 1.45 9.05 -11.81
C ALA A 154 1.84 8.13 -10.64
N SER A 155 2.01 8.67 -9.44
CA SER A 155 2.30 7.87 -8.24
C SER A 155 1.11 6.99 -7.87
N VAL A 156 -0.10 7.56 -7.83
CA VAL A 156 -1.33 6.79 -7.55
C VAL A 156 -1.65 5.81 -8.69
N LEU A 157 -1.39 6.17 -9.95
CA LEU A 157 -1.49 5.25 -11.09
C LEU A 157 -0.59 4.02 -10.94
N ILE A 158 0.67 4.18 -10.52
CA ILE A 158 1.58 3.05 -10.28
C ILE A 158 1.07 2.17 -9.13
N LEU A 159 0.54 2.77 -8.06
CA LEU A 159 -0.09 2.02 -6.98
C LEU A 159 -1.31 1.22 -7.48
N ALA A 160 -2.17 1.83 -8.30
CA ALA A 160 -3.33 1.17 -8.89
C ALA A 160 -2.93 0.04 -9.85
N LEU A 161 -1.92 0.24 -10.71
CA LEU A 161 -1.38 -0.79 -11.59
C LEU A 161 -0.76 -1.95 -10.81
N ALA A 162 0.04 -1.67 -9.77
CA ALA A 162 0.61 -2.69 -8.90
C ALA A 162 -0.48 -3.47 -8.15
N ALA A 163 -1.53 -2.80 -7.66
CA ALA A 163 -2.69 -3.43 -7.06
C ALA A 163 -3.45 -4.31 -8.07
N ARG A 164 -3.60 -3.86 -9.33
CA ARG A 164 -4.33 -4.61 -10.36
C ARG A 164 -3.72 -5.98 -10.63
N TYR A 165 -2.40 -6.09 -10.63
CA TYR A 165 -1.68 -7.36 -10.86
C TYR A 165 -1.26 -8.08 -9.57
N ASN A 166 -1.90 -7.75 -8.44
CA ASN A 166 -1.89 -8.61 -7.26
C ASN A 166 -2.72 -9.89 -7.57
N PRO A 167 -2.21 -11.11 -7.32
CA PRO A 167 -2.97 -12.35 -7.52
C PRO A 167 -4.39 -12.33 -6.94
N HIS A 168 -4.56 -11.78 -5.72
CA HIS A 168 -5.83 -11.79 -4.96
C HIS A 168 -7.01 -11.05 -5.63
N VAL A 169 -6.77 -10.28 -6.71
CA VAL A 169 -7.80 -9.57 -7.48
C VAL A 169 -7.92 -10.03 -8.93
N GLN A 170 -7.09 -10.97 -9.40
CA GLN A 170 -7.14 -11.47 -10.78
C GLN A 170 -8.12 -12.65 -10.89
N ASN A 171 -9.05 -12.61 -11.86
CA ASN A 171 -9.87 -13.72 -12.34
C ASN A 171 -10.67 -14.54 -11.29
N LYS A 172 -11.67 -13.94 -10.62
CA LYS A 172 -12.66 -14.67 -9.80
C LYS A 172 -13.67 -15.51 -10.62
N LYS A 173 -13.31 -15.96 -11.85
CA LYS A 173 -14.22 -16.65 -12.80
C LYS A 173 -13.69 -18.01 -13.31
N LYS A 174 -13.84 -19.03 -12.46
CA LYS A 174 -14.14 -20.46 -12.74
C LYS A 174 -13.15 -21.34 -13.55
N LYS A 175 -12.69 -22.44 -12.90
CA LYS A 175 -13.15 -23.84 -13.14
C LYS A 175 -13.18 -24.59 -11.78
N LYS A 176 -13.54 -25.88 -11.74
CA LYS A 176 -13.46 -26.71 -10.51
C LYS A 176 -12.08 -27.42 -10.44
N PRO A 177 -11.79 -28.16 -9.34
CA PRO A 177 -10.62 -29.04 -9.27
C PRO A 177 -10.99 -30.53 -9.22
N ASP A 178 -10.26 -31.34 -9.99
CA ASP A 178 -10.18 -32.81 -9.88
C ASP A 178 -9.33 -33.18 -8.65
N ILE A 179 -9.69 -34.31 -8.06
CA ILE A 179 -9.33 -34.75 -6.72
C ILE A 179 -8.39 -35.98 -6.78
N THR A 180 -8.06 -36.47 -7.98
CA THR A 180 -7.33 -37.72 -8.20
C THR A 180 -5.80 -37.58 -8.27
N LYS A 181 -5.27 -36.43 -8.71
CA LYS A 181 -3.82 -36.19 -8.86
C LYS A 181 -3.15 -35.92 -7.51
N LYS A 182 -2.37 -36.90 -7.00
CA LYS A 182 -1.48 -36.71 -5.83
C LYS A 182 -0.34 -35.73 -6.15
N ARG A 183 -0.60 -34.42 -6.04
CA ARG A 183 0.44 -33.38 -6.18
C ARG A 183 1.54 -33.55 -5.15
N GLY A 184 2.79 -33.51 -5.61
CA GLY A 184 3.97 -33.67 -4.76
C GLY A 184 4.07 -32.62 -3.66
N LEU A 185 4.49 -33.06 -2.46
CA LEU A 185 4.58 -32.27 -1.22
C LEU A 185 5.62 -31.13 -1.22
N THR A 186 6.20 -30.81 -2.38
CA THR A 186 7.38 -29.95 -2.55
C THR A 186 7.08 -28.54 -3.05
N GLU A 187 5.90 -28.00 -2.75
CA GLU A 187 5.62 -26.58 -3.01
C GLU A 187 6.38 -25.68 -2.02
N VAL A 188 7.53 -25.19 -2.48
CA VAL A 188 8.38 -24.24 -1.79
C VAL A 188 7.63 -22.92 -1.62
N TYR A 189 7.53 -22.45 -0.37
CA TYR A 189 6.85 -21.20 -0.03
C TYR A 189 7.48 -19.99 -0.76
N GLU A 190 6.63 -19.16 -1.35
CA GLU A 190 7.01 -17.95 -2.08
C GLU A 190 6.43 -16.69 -1.41
N PRO A 191 7.27 -15.70 -1.01
CA PRO A 191 6.81 -14.42 -0.49
C PRO A 191 5.90 -13.65 -1.44
N GLU A 192 4.92 -12.94 -0.88
CA GLU A 192 3.90 -12.18 -1.61
C GLU A 192 4.50 -11.20 -2.65
N GLU A 193 5.63 -10.55 -2.35
CA GLU A 193 6.34 -9.70 -3.31
C GLU A 193 6.83 -10.48 -4.55
N LYS A 194 7.26 -11.74 -4.39
CA LYS A 194 7.62 -12.58 -5.54
C LYS A 194 6.39 -13.06 -6.29
N LYS A 195 5.30 -13.43 -5.60
CA LYS A 195 4.03 -13.79 -6.26
C LYS A 195 3.50 -12.63 -7.11
N GLN A 196 3.55 -11.40 -6.57
CA GLN A 196 3.13 -10.19 -7.26
C GLN A 196 4.03 -9.88 -8.47
N ALA A 197 5.36 -9.98 -8.33
CA ALA A 197 6.28 -9.86 -9.46
C ALA A 197 6.07 -10.94 -10.54
N ARG A 198 5.78 -12.19 -10.13
CA ARG A 198 5.46 -13.32 -11.02
C ARG A 198 4.15 -13.10 -11.77
N ALA A 199 3.13 -12.54 -11.13
CA ALA A 199 1.87 -12.15 -11.76
C ALA A 199 2.06 -10.98 -12.73
N PHE A 200 2.74 -9.91 -12.31
CA PHE A 200 3.01 -8.76 -13.17
C PHE A 200 3.91 -9.09 -14.37
N LYS A 201 4.83 -10.07 -14.26
CA LYS A 201 5.61 -10.58 -15.40
C LYS A 201 4.70 -11.06 -16.55
N LYS A 202 3.53 -11.63 -16.22
CA LYS A 202 2.49 -12.09 -17.17
C LYS A 202 1.62 -10.96 -17.74
N ALA A 203 1.67 -9.74 -17.20
CA ALA A 203 0.86 -8.61 -17.70
C ALA A 203 1.16 -8.29 -19.18
N PRO A 204 0.22 -7.70 -19.94
CA PRO A 204 0.44 -7.36 -21.35
C PRO A 204 1.64 -6.41 -21.54
N PRO A 205 2.39 -6.49 -22.68
CA PRO A 205 3.55 -5.63 -22.94
C PRO A 205 3.27 -4.15 -22.71
N ALA A 206 2.23 -3.61 -23.36
CA ALA A 206 1.82 -2.21 -23.23
C ALA A 206 1.59 -1.75 -21.77
N ILE A 207 1.08 -2.62 -20.89
CA ILE A 207 0.88 -2.29 -19.47
C ILE A 207 2.21 -2.28 -18.70
N LYS A 208 3.12 -3.22 -19.02
CA LYS A 208 4.47 -3.25 -18.45
C LYS A 208 5.30 -2.04 -18.89
N ASP A 209 5.12 -1.60 -20.12
CA ASP A 209 5.79 -0.42 -20.68
C ASP A 209 5.18 0.89 -20.19
N TRP A 210 3.85 0.96 -20.01
CA TRP A 210 3.17 2.07 -19.35
C TRP A 210 3.67 2.25 -17.91
N MET A 211 3.73 1.18 -17.12
CA MET A 211 4.22 1.24 -15.75
C MET A 211 5.71 1.60 -15.69
N ARG A 212 6.54 1.11 -16.62
CA ARG A 212 7.94 1.54 -16.78
C ARG A 212 8.06 3.03 -17.09
N ALA A 213 7.23 3.55 -18.00
CA ALA A 213 7.22 4.98 -18.37
C ALA A 213 6.82 5.86 -17.17
N ALA A 214 5.79 5.47 -16.42
CA ALA A 214 5.38 6.19 -15.21
C ALA A 214 6.48 6.17 -14.13
N VAL A 215 7.16 5.04 -13.92
CA VAL A 215 8.29 4.95 -12.96
C VAL A 215 9.46 5.83 -13.41
N ALA A 216 9.80 5.82 -14.71
CA ALA A 216 10.84 6.67 -15.27
C ALA A 216 10.51 8.16 -15.16
N PHE A 217 9.24 8.54 -15.35
CA PHE A 217 8.73 9.90 -15.14
C PHE A 217 8.90 10.36 -13.69
N ILE A 218 8.45 9.57 -12.69
CA ILE A 218 8.65 9.94 -11.29
C ILE A 218 10.15 10.07 -10.96
N VAL A 219 10.98 9.14 -11.41
CA VAL A 219 12.43 9.19 -11.15
C VAL A 219 13.10 10.44 -11.78
N SER A 220 12.63 10.91 -12.95
CA SER A 220 13.18 12.12 -13.60
C SER A 220 12.64 13.42 -13.02
N LYS A 221 11.48 13.41 -12.35
CA LYS A 221 10.86 14.57 -11.67
C LYS A 221 11.30 14.76 -10.21
N GLN A 222 12.25 13.96 -9.72
CA GLN A 222 12.81 14.14 -8.36
C GLN A 222 13.67 15.41 -8.30
N THR A 223 13.44 16.25 -7.29
CA THR A 223 14.04 17.59 -7.15
C THR A 223 15.49 17.54 -6.70
N LYS A 224 16.22 18.67 -6.82
CA LYS A 224 17.59 18.81 -6.28
C LYS A 224 17.64 18.58 -4.77
N ALA A 225 16.60 19.01 -4.03
CA ALA A 225 16.49 18.80 -2.59
C ALA A 225 16.25 17.33 -2.21
N GLY A 226 15.82 16.49 -3.15
CA GLY A 226 15.74 15.04 -2.98
C GLY A 226 14.35 14.45 -2.80
N GLY A 227 13.29 15.26 -2.89
CA GLY A 227 11.90 14.81 -2.87
C GLY A 227 11.16 15.11 -4.17
N TRP A 228 9.85 15.35 -4.07
CA TRP A 228 8.97 15.77 -5.16
C TRP A 228 8.08 16.94 -4.73
N ALA A 229 7.43 17.59 -5.68
CA ALA A 229 6.46 18.66 -5.44
C ALA A 229 5.36 18.70 -6.51
N TYR A 230 4.32 19.50 -6.29
CA TYR A 230 3.41 19.87 -7.39
C TYR A 230 4.13 20.83 -8.37
N PRO A 231 3.98 20.65 -9.69
CA PRO A 231 4.86 21.29 -10.67
C PRO A 231 4.48 22.73 -11.06
N ALA A 232 3.25 23.18 -10.78
CA ALA A 232 2.92 24.60 -10.83
C ALA A 232 3.21 25.23 -9.46
N SER A 233 4.13 26.21 -9.44
CA SER A 233 4.71 26.77 -8.22
C SER A 233 4.92 28.29 -8.37
N PRO A 234 4.35 29.15 -7.50
CA PRO A 234 4.59 30.59 -7.54
C PRO A 234 5.98 31.00 -7.04
N ILE A 235 6.83 30.05 -6.66
CA ILE A 235 8.10 30.24 -5.95
C ILE A 235 9.29 29.50 -6.61
N GLY A 236 9.08 28.84 -7.76
CA GLY A 236 10.12 28.06 -8.44
C GLY A 236 10.27 26.63 -7.91
N GLU A 237 11.50 26.10 -7.88
CA GLU A 237 11.79 24.72 -7.48
C GLU A 237 11.60 24.53 -5.97
N TRP A 238 10.50 23.87 -5.59
CA TRP A 238 10.15 23.51 -4.21
C TRP A 238 10.11 21.99 -4.03
N THR A 239 9.90 21.51 -2.81
CA THR A 239 9.91 20.06 -2.49
C THR A 239 9.11 19.82 -1.22
N ASP A 240 8.06 18.99 -1.29
CA ASP A 240 7.12 18.78 -0.19
C ASP A 240 6.97 17.31 0.25
N SER A 241 6.67 17.13 1.54
CA SER A 241 6.49 15.81 2.18
C SER A 241 5.31 15.00 1.61
N SER A 242 4.23 15.63 1.13
CA SER A 242 3.02 14.96 0.59
C SER A 242 3.33 14.26 -0.74
N ASN A 243 3.85 15.00 -1.72
CA ASN A 243 4.27 14.41 -3.00
C ASN A 243 5.37 13.37 -2.79
N THR A 244 6.32 13.66 -1.90
CA THR A 244 7.46 12.76 -1.64
C THR A 244 7.02 11.42 -1.06
N GLN A 245 6.03 11.35 -0.17
CA GLN A 245 5.55 10.04 0.31
C GLN A 245 4.82 9.23 -0.78
N TYR A 246 4.02 9.88 -1.65
CA TYR A 246 3.32 9.17 -2.73
C TYR A 246 4.30 8.64 -3.79
N ALA A 247 5.31 9.42 -4.17
CA ALA A 247 6.40 8.94 -5.00
C ALA A 247 7.13 7.74 -4.37
N MET A 248 7.42 7.78 -3.06
CA MET A 248 8.06 6.66 -2.35
C MET A 248 7.18 5.40 -2.30
N LEU A 249 5.87 5.54 -2.05
CA LEU A 249 4.91 4.43 -2.09
C LEU A 249 4.85 3.81 -3.49
N ALA A 250 4.77 4.64 -4.54
CA ALA A 250 4.76 4.21 -5.94
C ALA A 250 6.06 3.48 -6.32
N LEU A 251 7.22 4.04 -5.95
CA LEU A 251 8.52 3.42 -6.20
C LEU A 251 8.76 2.16 -5.36
N HIS A 252 8.12 2.02 -4.20
CA HIS A 252 8.08 0.76 -3.46
C HIS A 252 7.25 -0.30 -4.21
N ALA A 253 6.02 0.03 -4.62
CA ALA A 253 5.13 -0.89 -5.33
C ALA A 253 5.67 -1.30 -6.71
N ALA A 254 6.35 -0.39 -7.42
CA ALA A 254 7.10 -0.71 -8.63
C ALA A 254 8.14 -1.82 -8.38
N ARG A 255 8.79 -1.81 -7.21
CA ARG A 255 9.78 -2.83 -6.83
C ARG A 255 9.15 -4.13 -6.34
N THR A 256 7.97 -4.11 -5.72
CA THR A 256 7.25 -5.37 -5.39
C THR A 256 6.72 -6.07 -6.64
N VAL A 257 6.44 -5.36 -7.74
CA VAL A 257 6.18 -5.99 -9.05
C VAL A 257 7.45 -6.32 -9.86
N GLY A 258 8.65 -6.12 -9.29
CA GLY A 258 9.93 -6.49 -9.89
C GLY A 258 10.57 -5.46 -10.84
N LEU A 259 10.09 -4.22 -10.90
CA LEU A 259 10.76 -3.15 -11.65
C LEU A 259 11.96 -2.58 -10.88
N SER A 260 12.98 -2.11 -11.62
CA SER A 260 14.15 -1.46 -11.03
C SER A 260 13.89 0.02 -10.75
N VAL A 261 14.50 0.54 -9.68
CA VAL A 261 14.50 1.97 -9.31
C VAL A 261 15.91 2.29 -8.81
N PRO A 262 16.53 3.44 -9.17
CA PRO A 262 17.88 3.77 -8.74
C PRO A 262 18.01 3.89 -7.22
N LYS A 263 19.06 3.30 -6.63
CA LYS A 263 19.32 3.42 -5.18
C LYS A 263 19.54 4.88 -4.74
N ALA A 264 20.09 5.71 -5.62
CA ALA A 264 20.29 7.14 -5.36
C ALA A 264 18.99 7.90 -5.08
N THR A 265 17.87 7.49 -5.68
CA THR A 265 16.54 8.07 -5.45
C THR A 265 16.15 7.98 -3.97
N PHE A 266 16.26 6.79 -3.37
CA PHE A 266 15.97 6.55 -1.96
C PHE A 266 16.99 7.21 -1.02
N VAL A 267 18.27 7.30 -1.42
CA VAL A 267 19.32 8.03 -0.66
C VAL A 267 18.97 9.51 -0.53
N ARG A 268 18.59 10.16 -1.64
CA ARG A 268 18.22 11.59 -1.64
C ARG A 268 17.00 11.89 -0.76
N VAL A 269 15.99 11.03 -0.78
CA VAL A 269 14.82 11.17 0.11
C VAL A 269 15.21 11.04 1.59
N ALA A 270 16.17 10.16 1.90
CA ALA A 270 16.64 9.99 3.27
C ALA A 270 17.49 11.18 3.77
N ASP A 271 18.37 11.76 2.96
CA ASP A 271 19.04 13.03 3.30
C ASP A 271 18.01 14.18 3.43
N TYR A 272 16.97 14.24 2.58
CA TYR A 272 15.89 15.25 2.66
C TYR A 272 15.13 15.18 3.99
N PHE A 273 14.55 14.03 4.34
CA PHE A 273 13.76 13.90 5.59
C PHE A 273 14.63 14.00 6.85
N LEU A 274 15.89 13.57 6.83
CA LEU A 274 16.83 13.82 7.94
C LEU A 274 17.12 15.33 8.12
N GLY A 275 17.17 16.10 7.03
CA GLY A 275 17.34 17.55 7.05
C GLY A 275 16.06 18.36 7.31
N LEU A 276 14.90 17.70 7.35
CA LEU A 276 13.57 18.30 7.54
C LEU A 276 12.97 18.04 8.93
N GLN A 277 13.38 16.98 9.61
CA GLN A 277 12.82 16.64 10.93
C GLN A 277 13.08 17.75 11.95
N GLU A 278 12.13 17.95 12.88
CA GLU A 278 12.31 18.88 14.00
C GLU A 278 13.60 18.60 14.77
N LYS A 279 14.33 19.65 15.17
CA LYS A 279 15.64 19.48 15.85
C LYS A 279 15.51 18.89 17.26
N ASP A 280 14.41 19.20 17.94
CA ASP A 280 14.10 18.79 19.30
C ASP A 280 12.58 18.66 19.47
N GLY A 281 12.14 18.09 20.58
CA GLY A 281 10.74 17.88 20.96
C GLY A 281 10.65 17.26 22.35
N PRO A 282 9.45 17.16 22.95
CA PRO A 282 9.28 16.58 24.28
C PRO A 282 9.70 15.09 24.28
N ASP A 283 10.28 14.66 25.40
CA ASP A 283 10.66 13.25 25.59
C ASP A 283 9.40 12.38 25.71
N VAL A 284 9.41 11.21 25.05
CA VAL A 284 8.28 10.26 24.99
C VAL A 284 8.69 8.93 25.62
N LYS A 285 7.77 8.30 26.37
CA LYS A 285 7.93 6.94 26.93
C LYS A 285 8.32 5.97 25.79
N PRO A 286 9.53 5.37 25.81
CA PRO A 286 9.99 4.54 24.70
C PRO A 286 9.10 3.33 24.42
N PHE A 287 8.97 2.99 23.13
CA PHE A 287 8.33 1.76 22.66
C PHE A 287 9.08 1.20 21.45
N ILE A 288 8.86 -0.08 21.13
CA ILE A 288 9.52 -0.74 19.99
C ILE A 288 8.90 -0.24 18.69
N VAL A 289 9.74 0.17 17.74
CA VAL A 289 9.36 0.54 16.37
C VAL A 289 10.10 -0.42 15.43
N PRO A 290 9.53 -1.59 15.08
CA PRO A 290 10.32 -2.69 14.54
C PRO A 290 11.10 -2.35 13.27
N ALA A 291 10.51 -1.59 12.34
CA ALA A 291 11.20 -1.15 11.13
C ALA A 291 12.28 -0.09 11.37
N ALA A 292 12.32 0.55 12.54
CA ALA A 292 13.43 1.42 12.96
C ALA A 292 14.52 0.58 13.62
N ASP A 293 14.18 -0.19 14.64
CA ASP A 293 15.12 -0.85 15.54
C ASP A 293 15.87 -1.98 14.82
N PHE A 294 15.13 -2.96 14.31
CA PHE A 294 15.70 -4.15 13.67
C PHE A 294 16.15 -3.89 12.22
N PRO A 295 17.15 -4.62 11.71
CA PRO A 295 17.46 -4.67 10.29
C PRO A 295 16.31 -5.27 9.49
N ILE A 296 15.95 -4.66 8.36
CA ILE A 296 14.89 -5.16 7.46
C ILE A 296 15.19 -6.60 6.99
N LYS A 297 16.47 -6.94 6.81
CA LYS A 297 16.90 -8.32 6.50
C LYS A 297 16.58 -9.34 7.61
N GLN A 298 16.54 -8.94 8.89
CA GLN A 298 16.14 -9.83 9.99
C GLN A 298 14.62 -9.95 10.06
N LEU A 299 13.89 -8.86 9.89
CA LEU A 299 12.42 -8.87 9.84
C LEU A 299 11.88 -9.76 8.69
N LYS A 300 12.50 -9.72 7.50
CA LYS A 300 12.15 -10.65 6.40
C LYS A 300 12.51 -12.11 6.66
N LYS A 301 13.46 -12.40 7.56
CA LYS A 301 13.68 -13.78 8.04
C LYS A 301 12.58 -14.22 9.00
N LEU A 302 12.16 -13.33 9.90
CA LEU A 302 11.06 -13.57 10.84
C LEU A 302 9.73 -13.82 10.09
N GLU A 303 9.40 -12.98 9.12
CA GLU A 303 8.28 -13.16 8.17
C GLU A 303 8.25 -14.57 7.57
N LYS A 304 9.36 -15.01 6.98
CA LYS A 304 9.47 -16.34 6.39
C LYS A 304 9.28 -17.46 7.43
N ALA A 305 9.93 -17.36 8.58
CA ALA A 305 9.87 -18.39 9.63
C ALA A 305 8.45 -18.55 10.20
N LEU A 306 7.75 -17.44 10.46
CA LEU A 306 6.37 -17.45 10.93
C LEU A 306 5.42 -18.07 9.89
N LEU A 307 5.60 -17.79 8.59
CA LEU A 307 4.78 -18.41 7.53
C LEU A 307 5.08 -19.90 7.32
N GLU A 308 6.31 -20.34 7.53
CA GLU A 308 6.66 -21.76 7.53
C GLU A 308 6.06 -22.51 8.73
N GLN A 309 6.00 -21.86 9.91
CA GLN A 309 5.32 -22.36 11.09
C GLN A 309 3.78 -22.44 10.90
N GLU A 310 3.16 -21.40 10.32
CA GLU A 310 1.72 -21.39 10.02
C GLU A 310 1.33 -22.49 9.02
N LYS A 311 2.15 -22.71 7.99
CA LYS A 311 1.95 -23.78 7.00
C LYS A 311 2.00 -25.17 7.65
N GLU A 312 2.98 -25.42 8.51
CA GLU A 312 3.12 -26.73 9.17
C GLU A 312 2.01 -26.97 10.21
N ASN A 313 1.59 -25.95 10.97
CA ASN A 313 0.41 -26.03 11.84
C ASN A 313 -0.88 -26.35 11.03
N THR A 314 -1.09 -25.64 9.92
CA THR A 314 -2.21 -25.87 8.99
C THR A 314 -2.23 -27.32 8.48
N LYS A 315 -1.08 -27.83 8.06
CA LYS A 315 -0.88 -29.22 7.62
C LYS A 315 -1.20 -30.21 8.74
N GLN A 316 -0.66 -30.03 9.95
CA GLN A 316 -0.91 -30.92 11.08
C GLN A 316 -2.38 -30.96 11.53
N GLN A 317 -3.12 -29.86 11.35
CA GLN A 317 -4.57 -29.84 11.60
C GLN A 317 -5.34 -30.61 10.52
N LEU A 318 -4.99 -30.45 9.25
CA LEU A 318 -5.54 -31.25 8.14
C LEU A 318 -5.26 -32.74 8.33
N GLU A 319 -4.03 -33.12 8.72
CA GLU A 319 -3.62 -34.50 9.03
C GLU A 319 -4.41 -35.09 10.22
N LYS A 320 -4.86 -34.24 11.16
CA LYS A 320 -5.77 -34.60 12.27
C LYS A 320 -7.27 -34.58 11.88
N GLY A 321 -7.60 -34.42 10.59
CA GLY A 321 -8.98 -34.40 10.10
C GLY A 321 -9.76 -33.11 10.35
N VAL A 322 -9.09 -32.02 10.76
CA VAL A 322 -9.74 -30.71 10.92
C VAL A 322 -10.16 -30.20 9.54
N LYS A 323 -11.46 -29.98 9.34
CA LYS A 323 -12.01 -29.47 8.08
C LYS A 323 -11.37 -28.11 7.73
N PRO A 324 -11.05 -27.80 6.45
CA PRO A 324 -10.37 -26.54 6.08
C PRO A 324 -11.04 -25.24 6.59
N GLY A 325 -12.37 -25.23 6.74
CA GLY A 325 -13.14 -24.11 7.33
C GLY A 325 -13.14 -24.05 8.86
N LYS A 326 -12.33 -24.86 9.54
CA LYS A 326 -12.21 -24.98 11.00
C LYS A 326 -10.75 -25.04 11.48
N ILE A 327 -9.78 -24.79 10.60
CA ILE A 327 -8.36 -24.72 10.97
C ILE A 327 -8.12 -23.48 11.84
N GLU A 328 -7.61 -23.70 13.05
CA GLU A 328 -7.20 -22.66 14.00
C GLU A 328 -5.87 -22.06 13.55
N LYS A 329 -5.96 -20.94 12.81
CA LYS A 329 -4.80 -20.14 12.40
C LYS A 329 -4.22 -19.39 13.59
N TRP A 330 -3.18 -19.99 14.16
CA TRP A 330 -2.53 -19.61 15.43
C TRP A 330 -3.51 -19.65 16.60
N GLY A 331 -3.44 -20.68 17.45
CA GLY A 331 -4.22 -20.72 18.69
C GLY A 331 -3.88 -19.57 19.64
N THR A 332 -4.69 -19.37 20.68
CA THR A 332 -4.51 -18.32 21.71
C THR A 332 -3.31 -18.54 22.64
N GLY A 333 -2.36 -19.41 22.26
CA GLY A 333 -1.10 -19.60 22.97
C GLY A 333 -0.20 -18.37 22.86
N VAL A 334 0.45 -18.02 23.96
CA VAL A 334 1.38 -16.89 24.03
C VAL A 334 2.54 -17.14 23.06
N ILE A 335 2.66 -16.26 22.07
CA ILE A 335 3.91 -16.11 21.31
C ILE A 335 4.79 -15.17 22.12
N GLU A 336 5.89 -15.69 22.66
CA GLU A 336 6.99 -14.89 23.22
C GLU A 336 7.40 -13.78 22.23
N ASN A 337 8.01 -12.69 22.71
CA ASN A 337 8.23 -11.54 21.83
C ASN A 337 9.04 -11.98 20.61
N PRO A 338 8.53 -11.84 19.38
CA PRO A 338 9.26 -12.26 18.20
C PRO A 338 10.54 -11.43 17.99
N TYR A 339 10.73 -10.39 18.81
CA TYR A 339 11.93 -9.58 18.95
C TYR A 339 12.79 -9.88 20.19
N GLU A 340 12.34 -10.62 21.22
CA GLU A 340 13.15 -10.97 22.42
C GLU A 340 14.45 -11.70 22.02
N LYS A 341 14.35 -12.61 21.06
CA LYS A 341 15.49 -13.32 20.45
C LYS A 341 16.48 -12.43 19.66
N PHE A 342 16.19 -11.14 19.52
CA PHE A 342 17.10 -10.12 18.97
C PHE A 342 17.65 -9.17 20.06
N GLY A 343 17.16 -9.26 21.30
CA GLY A 343 17.55 -8.43 22.43
C GLY A 343 16.51 -7.36 22.81
N VAL A 344 16.60 -6.86 24.04
CA VAL A 344 15.67 -5.86 24.60
C VAL A 344 16.00 -4.46 24.08
N GLU A 345 15.31 -4.00 23.02
CA GLU A 345 15.42 -2.63 22.50
C GLU A 345 14.28 -1.69 22.96
N GLY A 346 13.95 -1.73 24.26
CA GLY A 346 13.07 -0.74 24.91
C GLY A 346 13.79 0.50 25.47
N GLY A 347 15.13 0.53 25.45
CA GLY A 347 15.94 1.56 26.12
C GLY A 347 16.29 2.80 25.30
N HIS A 348 15.77 2.95 24.08
CA HIS A 348 16.10 4.09 23.21
C HIS A 348 15.31 5.34 23.64
N LYS A 349 16.00 6.41 24.08
CA LYS A 349 15.35 7.72 24.25
C LYS A 349 14.62 8.11 22.96
N MET A 350 13.35 8.46 23.11
CA MET A 350 12.48 8.95 22.03
C MET A 350 12.09 10.39 22.32
N LYS A 351 12.04 11.21 21.28
CA LYS A 351 11.46 12.55 21.32
C LYS A 351 10.36 12.66 20.28
N ALA A 352 9.29 13.38 20.58
CA ALA A 352 8.29 13.73 19.58
C ALA A 352 8.90 14.74 18.59
N ARG A 353 9.53 14.26 17.52
CA ARG A 353 10.11 15.09 16.45
C ARG A 353 9.49 14.67 15.11
N GLY A 354 8.54 15.45 14.64
CA GLY A 354 7.79 15.17 13.42
C GLY A 354 8.39 15.84 12.18
N TRP A 355 7.54 15.99 11.16
CA TRP A 355 7.84 16.71 9.93
C TRP A 355 6.69 17.64 9.52
N GLY A 356 7.03 18.81 8.98
CA GLY A 356 6.10 19.69 8.22
C GLY A 356 6.08 19.37 6.72
N TYR A 357 5.38 20.18 5.91
CA TYR A 357 5.41 20.03 4.45
C TYR A 357 6.80 20.36 3.88
N MET A 358 7.47 21.40 4.40
CA MET A 358 8.72 21.95 3.87
C MET A 358 9.68 22.43 4.97
N ARG A 359 10.95 22.57 4.59
CA ARG A 359 12.00 23.09 5.48
C ARG A 359 11.89 24.61 5.62
N GLY A 360 11.95 25.12 6.85
CA GLY A 360 11.97 26.56 7.12
C GLY A 360 12.99 27.32 6.27
N GLY A 361 12.57 28.41 5.64
CA GLY A 361 13.36 29.19 4.69
C GLY A 361 13.24 28.77 3.22
N ALA A 362 12.39 27.79 2.89
CA ALA A 362 12.07 27.42 1.50
C ALA A 362 11.04 28.34 0.83
N LEU A 363 10.40 29.24 1.59
CA LEU A 363 9.44 30.25 1.14
C LEU A 363 9.95 31.66 1.50
N PRO A 364 9.42 32.73 0.87
CA PRO A 364 9.72 34.11 1.24
C PRO A 364 9.31 34.43 2.69
N ALA A 365 9.88 35.51 3.23
CA ALA A 365 9.81 35.84 4.65
C ALA A 365 8.43 36.30 5.16
N ASP A 366 7.47 36.56 4.27
CA ASP A 366 6.07 36.86 4.62
C ASP A 366 5.26 35.61 4.98
N VAL A 367 5.78 34.40 4.69
CA VAL A 367 5.15 33.14 5.11
C VAL A 367 5.61 32.79 6.53
N PRO A 368 4.73 32.84 7.55
CA PRO A 368 5.15 32.66 8.94
C PRO A 368 5.51 31.20 9.24
N ALA A 369 6.41 30.99 10.19
CA ALA A 369 6.81 29.66 10.67
C ALA A 369 5.63 28.84 11.24
N THR A 370 4.55 29.49 11.66
CA THR A 370 3.29 28.89 12.13
C THR A 370 2.35 28.43 11.00
N SER A 371 2.66 28.75 9.74
CA SER A 371 1.87 28.30 8.59
C SER A 371 1.96 26.78 8.39
N ILE A 372 0.91 26.18 7.80
CA ILE A 372 0.83 24.74 7.50
C ILE A 372 2.03 24.22 6.69
N PHE A 373 2.69 25.07 5.92
CA PHE A 373 3.88 24.74 5.14
C PHE A 373 5.08 24.30 6.00
N TYR A 374 5.25 24.93 7.16
CA TYR A 374 6.40 24.73 8.03
C TYR A 374 6.04 24.05 9.35
N LYS A 375 4.81 24.26 9.83
CA LYS A 375 4.30 23.64 11.05
C LYS A 375 4.33 22.11 10.92
N THR A 376 4.83 21.45 11.95
CA THR A 376 4.77 20.00 12.09
C THR A 376 3.34 19.56 12.34
N ILE A 377 2.86 18.61 11.54
CA ILE A 377 1.47 18.13 11.59
C ILE A 377 1.41 16.61 11.37
N GLY A 378 0.29 15.98 11.75
CA GLY A 378 0.10 14.53 11.67
C GLY A 378 0.27 13.98 10.26
N SER A 379 -0.41 14.57 9.28
CA SER A 379 -0.35 14.14 7.87
C SER A 379 1.08 14.14 7.30
N MET A 380 1.89 15.14 7.66
CA MET A 380 3.28 15.24 7.19
C MET A 380 4.25 14.40 8.03
N THR A 381 3.97 14.22 9.31
CA THR A 381 4.75 13.30 10.15
C THR A 381 4.57 11.84 9.71
N THR A 382 3.34 11.43 9.39
CA THR A 382 3.10 10.11 8.77
C THR A 382 3.81 9.95 7.42
N SER A 383 3.91 11.04 6.65
CA SER A 383 4.64 11.06 5.37
C SER A 383 6.14 10.80 5.57
N GLY A 384 6.75 11.43 6.59
CA GLY A 384 8.16 11.24 6.93
C GLY A 384 8.48 9.84 7.46
N VAL A 385 7.61 9.25 8.32
CA VAL A 385 7.74 7.85 8.76
C VAL A 385 7.69 6.91 7.55
N ALA A 386 6.67 7.05 6.69
CA ALA A 386 6.51 6.21 5.50
C ALA A 386 7.71 6.29 4.56
N ALA A 387 8.18 7.51 4.25
CA ALA A 387 9.31 7.73 3.37
C ALA A 387 10.63 7.22 3.96
N MET A 388 10.92 7.46 5.25
CA MET A 388 12.17 6.99 5.86
C MET A 388 12.24 5.48 6.00
N VAL A 389 11.12 4.81 6.28
CA VAL A 389 11.06 3.34 6.30
C VAL A 389 11.25 2.74 4.90
N ILE A 390 10.55 3.27 3.88
CA ILE A 390 10.72 2.83 2.49
C ILE A 390 12.14 3.12 1.99
N ALA A 391 12.77 4.22 2.42
CA ALA A 391 14.17 4.48 2.12
C ALA A 391 15.07 3.40 2.73
N LYS A 392 15.00 3.19 4.06
CA LYS A 392 15.76 2.14 4.78
C LYS A 392 15.63 0.79 4.10
N ALA A 393 14.41 0.35 3.78
CA ALA A 393 14.13 -0.90 3.08
C ALA A 393 14.96 -1.12 1.80
N ASN A 394 15.25 -0.05 1.08
CA ASN A 394 15.94 -0.08 -0.21
C ASN A 394 17.43 0.26 -0.14
N ILE A 395 17.90 0.89 0.95
CA ILE A 395 19.30 1.38 1.08
C ILE A 395 20.05 0.86 2.33
N GLU A 396 19.44 0.04 3.21
CA GLU A 396 20.05 -0.48 4.45
C GLU A 396 21.47 -1.06 4.26
N ASN A 397 21.70 -1.76 3.14
CA ASN A 397 22.99 -2.39 2.84
C ASN A 397 24.05 -1.42 2.25
N SER A 398 23.68 -0.17 1.94
CA SER A 398 24.55 0.82 1.30
C SER A 398 25.59 1.43 2.24
N ALA A 399 26.70 1.93 1.68
CA ALA A 399 27.72 2.65 2.45
C ALA A 399 27.17 3.97 3.06
N TRP A 400 26.26 4.66 2.35
CA TRP A 400 25.57 5.86 2.86
C TRP A 400 24.77 5.52 4.14
N PHE A 401 23.97 4.45 4.10
CA PHE A 401 23.14 4.08 5.26
C PHE A 401 23.97 3.59 6.43
N LYS A 402 25.00 2.78 6.18
CA LYS A 402 25.92 2.31 7.23
C LYS A 402 26.55 3.48 8.00
N LYS A 403 26.92 4.58 7.30
CA LYS A 403 27.43 5.82 7.93
C LYS A 403 26.37 6.64 8.69
N ARG A 404 25.08 6.47 8.38
CA ARG A 404 23.95 7.23 8.97
C ARG A 404 22.97 6.39 9.81
N LYS A 405 23.23 5.09 10.04
CA LYS A 405 22.28 4.13 10.66
C LYS A 405 21.58 4.69 11.90
N LYS A 406 22.36 5.27 12.83
CA LYS A 406 21.82 5.85 14.08
C LYS A 406 20.81 6.97 13.79
N ALA A 407 21.12 7.89 12.88
CA ALA A 407 20.23 8.98 12.50
C ALA A 407 18.96 8.46 11.80
N CYS A 408 19.09 7.55 10.82
CA CYS A 408 17.95 7.00 10.09
C CYS A 408 17.00 6.18 10.98
N ASN A 409 17.54 5.37 11.90
CA ASN A 409 16.74 4.62 12.85
C ASN A 409 16.07 5.57 13.86
N GLN A 410 16.81 6.55 14.41
CA GLN A 410 16.27 7.50 15.38
C GLN A 410 15.20 8.40 14.77
N SER A 411 15.33 8.83 13.52
CA SER A 411 14.30 9.65 12.88
C SER A 411 12.98 8.90 12.71
N ILE A 412 13.02 7.60 12.37
CA ILE A 412 11.80 6.77 12.28
C ILE A 412 11.19 6.60 13.68
N ARG A 413 11.99 6.32 14.71
CA ARG A 413 11.53 6.24 16.11
C ARG A 413 10.86 7.53 16.57
N ASP A 414 11.54 8.68 16.42
CA ASP A 414 11.04 9.98 16.88
C ASP A 414 9.81 10.45 16.10
N GLY A 415 9.69 10.05 14.83
CA GLY A 415 8.48 10.26 14.03
C GLY A 415 7.28 9.43 14.54
N CYS A 416 7.51 8.18 14.94
CA CYS A 416 6.48 7.37 15.59
C CYS A 416 6.15 7.89 16.99
N ALA A 417 7.15 8.37 17.74
CA ALA A 417 6.97 8.99 19.04
C ALA A 417 6.16 10.30 18.96
N TRP A 418 6.33 11.10 17.91
CA TRP A 418 5.49 12.25 17.64
C TRP A 418 4.02 11.84 17.39
N LEU A 419 3.80 10.80 16.58
CA LEU A 419 2.45 10.26 16.33
C LEU A 419 1.82 9.59 17.56
N ALA A 420 2.62 9.16 18.54
CA ALA A 420 2.15 8.68 19.84
C ALA A 420 1.82 9.82 20.80
N HIS A 421 2.63 10.89 20.80
CA HIS A 421 2.42 12.06 21.67
C HIS A 421 1.23 12.92 21.25
N HIS A 422 1.06 13.12 19.93
CA HIS A 422 -0.09 13.82 19.34
C HIS A 422 -1.11 12.84 18.75
N PHE A 423 -1.33 11.67 19.37
CA PHE A 423 -2.23 10.66 18.82
C PHE A 423 -3.68 11.15 18.78
N THR A 424 -4.33 10.98 17.63
CA THR A 424 -5.76 11.23 17.45
C THR A 424 -6.30 10.42 16.27
N VAL A 425 -7.60 10.14 16.30
CA VAL A 425 -8.36 9.60 15.16
C VAL A 425 -9.50 10.52 14.71
N THR A 426 -9.75 11.63 15.44
CA THR A 426 -10.88 12.54 15.23
C THR A 426 -10.50 13.85 14.53
N GLY A 427 -9.21 14.06 14.23
CA GLY A 427 -8.71 15.18 13.43
C GLY A 427 -7.32 14.88 12.88
N ASN A 428 -6.69 15.85 12.21
CA ASN A 428 -5.27 15.79 11.86
C ASN A 428 -4.47 16.47 12.97
N ALA A 429 -3.50 15.78 13.56
CA ALA A 429 -2.70 16.35 14.65
C ALA A 429 -2.04 17.68 14.23
N GLU A 430 -2.19 18.71 15.08
CA GLU A 430 -1.76 20.09 14.83
C GLU A 430 -2.38 20.82 13.61
N CYS A 431 -3.44 20.27 12.98
CA CYS A 431 -4.06 20.84 11.78
C CYS A 431 -5.59 20.63 11.73
N SER A 432 -6.36 21.70 11.48
CA SER A 432 -7.83 21.62 11.34
C SER A 432 -8.33 21.00 10.01
N GLU A 433 -7.43 20.47 9.19
CA GLU A 433 -7.70 20.07 7.81
C GLU A 433 -6.96 18.78 7.41
N TRP A 434 -7.42 18.12 6.35
CA TRP A 434 -6.82 16.91 5.76
C TRP A 434 -6.89 15.69 6.67
N HIS A 435 -8.02 15.50 7.34
CA HIS A 435 -8.24 14.48 8.37
C HIS A 435 -8.25 13.06 7.82
N MET A 436 -9.05 12.77 6.78
CA MET A 436 -9.09 11.45 6.14
C MET A 436 -7.77 11.13 5.42
N TYR A 437 -7.08 12.15 4.90
CA TYR A 437 -5.73 12.01 4.37
C TYR A 437 -4.73 11.65 5.48
N TYR A 438 -4.85 12.26 6.67
CA TYR A 438 -4.07 11.91 7.86
C TYR A 438 -4.38 10.51 8.36
N LEU A 439 -5.65 10.09 8.45
CA LEU A 439 -6.01 8.72 8.84
C LEU A 439 -5.37 7.69 7.90
N TYR A 440 -5.49 7.87 6.58
CA TYR A 440 -4.76 7.01 5.64
C TYR A 440 -3.22 7.17 5.76
N GLY A 441 -2.72 8.32 6.23
CA GLY A 441 -1.33 8.47 6.66
C GLY A 441 -0.98 7.62 7.88
N LEU A 442 -1.86 7.54 8.88
CA LEU A 442 -1.69 6.77 10.11
C LEU A 442 -1.63 5.26 9.81
N GLU A 443 -2.46 4.77 8.88
CA GLU A 443 -2.35 3.40 8.35
C GLU A 443 -1.01 3.15 7.66
N ARG A 444 -0.57 4.05 6.78
CA ARG A 444 0.73 3.97 6.11
C ARG A 444 1.88 3.92 7.12
N ALA A 445 1.87 4.80 8.11
CA ALA A 445 2.87 4.85 9.16
C ALA A 445 2.87 3.56 10.00
N GLY A 446 1.71 3.08 10.43
CA GLY A 446 1.55 1.85 11.19
C GLY A 446 2.03 0.61 10.44
N VAL A 447 1.53 0.39 9.21
CA VAL A 447 1.86 -0.77 8.36
C VAL A 447 3.31 -0.78 7.91
N LEU A 448 3.90 0.38 7.57
CA LEU A 448 5.30 0.43 7.15
C LEU A 448 6.25 0.28 8.34
N SER A 449 6.02 0.98 9.45
CA SER A 449 6.88 0.89 10.64
C SER A 449 6.72 -0.43 11.42
N ILE A 450 5.63 -1.16 11.15
CA ILE A 450 5.23 -2.43 11.76
C ILE A 450 4.91 -2.29 13.26
N VAL A 451 4.51 -1.08 13.69
CA VAL A 451 3.96 -0.86 15.04
C VAL A 451 2.49 -1.29 15.07
N ILE A 452 2.08 -1.90 16.17
CA ILE A 452 0.66 -2.18 16.47
C ILE A 452 0.07 -1.09 17.38
N LYS A 453 0.90 -0.55 18.28
CA LYS A 453 0.56 0.61 19.10
C LYS A 453 1.49 1.79 18.83
N LEU A 454 0.96 3.01 18.91
CA LEU A 454 1.72 4.26 18.97
C LEU A 454 1.62 4.77 20.40
N GLY A 455 2.68 4.54 21.19
CA GLY A 455 2.58 4.62 22.64
C GLY A 455 1.58 3.58 23.15
N GLU A 456 0.46 4.05 23.72
CA GLU A 456 -0.55 3.18 24.32
C GLU A 456 -1.75 2.89 23.38
N HIS A 457 -1.90 3.68 22.31
CA HIS A 457 -3.01 3.65 21.35
C HIS A 457 -2.86 2.56 20.29
N ASN A 458 -3.90 1.76 20.06
CA ASN A 458 -4.01 0.83 18.94
C ASN A 458 -4.55 1.57 17.71
N TRP A 459 -3.63 2.11 16.91
CA TRP A 459 -3.93 3.01 15.79
C TRP A 459 -4.97 2.46 14.80
N TYR A 460 -4.99 1.14 14.56
CA TYR A 460 -5.97 0.55 13.66
C TYR A 460 -7.32 0.39 14.31
N LYS A 461 -7.37 -0.08 15.58
CA LYS A 461 -8.64 -0.27 16.28
C LYS A 461 -9.38 1.06 16.36
N GLU A 462 -8.75 2.07 16.97
CA GLU A 462 -9.36 3.37 17.25
C GLU A 462 -9.76 4.08 15.94
N GLY A 463 -8.94 3.97 14.88
CA GLY A 463 -9.25 4.54 13.57
C GLY A 463 -10.36 3.77 12.83
N ALA A 464 -10.45 2.45 12.98
CA ALA A 464 -11.50 1.65 12.37
C ALA A 464 -12.85 1.85 13.10
N GLU A 465 -12.85 1.94 14.44
CA GLU A 465 -14.03 2.31 15.22
C GLU A 465 -14.54 3.70 14.83
N TYR A 466 -13.64 4.69 14.71
CA TYR A 466 -14.00 6.02 14.22
C TYR A 466 -14.60 6.00 12.81
N LEU A 467 -13.99 5.28 11.85
CA LEU A 467 -14.49 5.19 10.48
C LEU A 467 -15.84 4.46 10.40
N LEU A 468 -16.03 3.37 11.14
CA LEU A 468 -17.31 2.66 11.18
C LEU A 468 -18.43 3.54 11.79
N GLY A 469 -18.12 4.29 12.86
CA GLY A 469 -19.06 5.21 13.50
C GLY A 469 -19.39 6.47 12.68
N SER A 470 -18.65 6.74 11.61
CA SER A 470 -18.81 7.93 10.75
C SER A 470 -19.24 7.62 9.30
N GLN A 471 -19.57 6.36 8.97
CA GLN A 471 -20.01 5.99 7.63
C GLN A 471 -21.45 6.46 7.35
N SER A 472 -21.65 7.17 6.24
CA SER A 472 -22.95 7.55 5.71
C SER A 472 -23.83 6.33 5.35
N GLY A 473 -25.15 6.51 5.36
CA GLY A 473 -26.11 5.47 4.97
C GLY A 473 -25.91 4.91 3.55
N ASP A 474 -25.39 5.71 2.61
CA ASP A 474 -25.07 5.30 1.24
C ASP A 474 -23.72 4.57 1.10
N GLY A 475 -22.95 4.44 2.19
CA GLY A 475 -21.62 3.83 2.22
C GLY A 475 -20.44 4.78 2.08
N SER A 476 -20.69 6.08 1.87
CA SER A 476 -19.65 7.10 1.78
C SER A 476 -19.16 7.57 3.15
N TRP A 477 -18.11 8.40 3.13
CA TRP A 477 -17.79 9.34 4.20
C TRP A 477 -17.95 10.77 3.72
N ALA A 478 -18.13 11.71 4.65
CA ALA A 478 -18.27 13.13 4.34
C ALA A 478 -17.06 13.68 3.58
N GLY A 479 -17.29 14.75 2.80
CA GLY A 479 -16.19 15.55 2.25
C GLY A 479 -15.58 16.47 3.31
N GLU A 480 -14.38 16.99 3.03
CA GLU A 480 -13.70 17.98 3.87
C GLU A 480 -13.52 19.30 3.12
N THR A 481 -13.71 20.43 3.80
CA THR A 481 -13.45 21.78 3.28
C THR A 481 -12.64 22.60 4.29
N GLY A 482 -11.61 23.29 3.80
CA GLY A 482 -10.73 24.17 4.56
C GLY A 482 -10.50 25.50 3.83
N GLU A 483 -9.64 26.36 4.38
CA GLU A 483 -9.55 27.77 3.98
C GLU A 483 -8.26 28.09 3.20
N GLU A 484 -8.36 28.66 2.00
CA GLU A 484 -7.19 29.16 1.24
C GLU A 484 -6.64 30.42 1.90
N LYS A 485 -5.60 30.26 2.73
CA LYS A 485 -4.85 31.37 3.33
C LYS A 485 -3.80 31.86 2.32
N ARG A 486 -3.53 33.17 2.31
CA ARG A 486 -2.59 33.78 1.37
C ARG A 486 -1.47 34.53 2.07
N PHE A 487 -0.28 34.39 1.49
CA PHE A 487 0.96 35.04 1.90
C PHE A 487 1.57 35.61 0.61
N GLY A 488 1.30 36.89 0.34
CA GLY A 488 1.58 37.50 -0.96
C GLY A 488 0.94 36.72 -2.12
N ASN A 489 1.77 36.24 -3.04
CA ASN A 489 1.35 35.42 -4.19
C ASN A 489 1.21 33.91 -3.88
N ILE A 490 1.52 33.48 -2.65
CA ILE A 490 1.47 32.08 -2.22
C ILE A 490 0.10 31.78 -1.61
N ARG A 491 -0.49 30.65 -2.01
CA ARG A 491 -1.75 30.10 -1.47
C ARG A 491 -1.41 28.86 -0.63
N SER A 492 -1.95 28.75 0.58
CA SER A 492 -1.80 27.52 1.37
C SER A 492 -2.55 26.36 0.72
N PRO A 493 -2.08 25.11 0.89
CA PRO A 493 -2.90 23.93 0.67
C PRO A 493 -4.12 24.01 1.60
N ALA A 494 -5.31 24.03 1.00
CA ALA A 494 -6.59 24.03 1.71
C ALA A 494 -7.36 22.75 1.38
N ALA A 495 -7.92 22.09 2.40
CA ALA A 495 -8.71 20.89 2.22
C ALA A 495 -9.94 21.19 1.33
N ASN A 496 -10.20 20.30 0.39
CA ASN A 496 -11.38 20.29 -0.45
C ASN A 496 -11.51 18.85 -0.98
N LEU A 497 -11.75 17.91 -0.07
CA LEU A 497 -11.86 16.49 -0.38
C LEU A 497 -13.33 16.18 -0.64
N THR A 498 -13.66 15.58 -1.79
CA THR A 498 -15.02 15.12 -2.05
C THR A 498 -15.29 13.84 -1.25
N SER A 499 -16.57 13.51 -1.06
CA SER A 499 -16.96 12.21 -0.48
C SER A 499 -16.39 11.02 -1.27
N THR A 500 -16.19 11.15 -2.59
CA THR A 500 -15.45 10.17 -3.40
C THR A 500 -14.01 9.99 -2.88
N THR A 501 -13.28 11.09 -2.64
CA THR A 501 -11.89 11.07 -2.19
C THR A 501 -11.76 10.53 -0.75
N THR A 502 -12.59 11.00 0.18
CA THR A 502 -12.56 10.54 1.58
C THR A 502 -12.99 9.09 1.71
N THR A 503 -14.00 8.64 0.96
CA THR A 503 -14.39 7.22 0.90
C THR A 503 -13.25 6.33 0.38
N CYS A 504 -12.43 6.81 -0.56
CA CYS A 504 -11.23 6.08 -0.96
C CYS A 504 -10.23 5.95 0.19
N PHE A 505 -9.94 7.03 0.93
CA PHE A 505 -9.04 6.98 2.09
C PHE A 505 -9.57 6.07 3.22
N ALA A 506 -10.87 6.11 3.51
CA ALA A 506 -11.51 5.23 4.49
C ALA A 506 -11.39 3.74 4.09
N VAL A 507 -11.66 3.39 2.83
CA VAL A 507 -11.48 2.02 2.31
C VAL A 507 -10.02 1.57 2.42
N LEU A 508 -9.07 2.45 2.07
CA LEU A 508 -7.64 2.14 2.14
C LEU A 508 -7.15 1.95 3.58
N PHE A 509 -7.69 2.70 4.54
CA PHE A 509 -7.46 2.48 5.97
C PHE A 509 -8.02 1.12 6.43
N LEU A 510 -9.32 0.89 6.20
CA LEU A 510 -10.06 -0.27 6.71
C LEU A 510 -9.47 -1.60 6.22
N LYS A 511 -8.99 -1.66 4.97
CA LYS A 511 -8.33 -2.85 4.40
C LYS A 511 -6.79 -2.88 4.59
N ARG A 512 -6.21 -1.98 5.41
CA ARG A 512 -4.74 -1.82 5.60
C ARG A 512 -3.98 -1.90 4.29
N ALA A 513 -4.40 -1.07 3.34
CA ALA A 513 -4.07 -1.20 1.94
C ALA A 513 -2.60 -0.98 1.58
N THR A 514 -1.77 -0.48 2.48
CA THR A 514 -0.38 -0.13 2.20
C THR A 514 0.48 -1.37 1.91
N ALA A 515 1.36 -1.27 0.90
CA ALA A 515 2.35 -2.30 0.62
C ALA A 515 3.40 -2.30 1.74
N ALA A 516 3.28 -3.25 2.66
CA ALA A 516 4.23 -3.42 3.76
C ALA A 516 5.62 -3.82 3.26
N VAL A 517 6.66 -3.26 3.88
CA VAL A 517 8.06 -3.64 3.62
C VAL A 517 8.33 -5.09 4.06
N VAL A 518 7.60 -5.56 5.07
CA VAL A 518 7.61 -6.92 5.62
C VAL A 518 6.18 -7.27 6.04
N LYS A 519 5.57 -8.33 5.51
CA LYS A 519 4.26 -8.85 5.94
C LYS A 519 4.46 -9.86 7.08
N LEU A 520 4.73 -9.39 8.29
CA LEU A 520 4.75 -10.28 9.45
C LEU A 520 3.34 -10.90 9.65
N PRO A 521 3.21 -12.24 9.81
CA PRO A 521 1.94 -12.89 10.13
C PRO A 521 1.39 -12.45 11.48
N GLY A 522 0.07 -12.54 11.64
CA GLY A 522 -0.58 -12.24 12.91
C GLY A 522 -0.63 -13.45 13.85
N PRO A 523 -0.50 -13.28 15.17
CA PRO A 523 -0.10 -12.05 15.87
C PRO A 523 1.41 -11.89 16.00
N ILE A 524 1.86 -10.64 16.03
CA ILE A 524 3.09 -10.26 16.74
C ILE A 524 2.66 -9.52 18.00
N TRP A 525 3.08 -10.00 19.17
CA TRP A 525 2.76 -9.44 20.48
C TRP A 525 3.87 -9.76 21.49
N THR A 526 3.65 -9.36 22.75
CA THR A 526 4.58 -9.37 23.90
C THR A 526 5.48 -8.12 23.94
N GLY A 527 5.63 -7.44 25.09
CA GLY A 527 4.97 -7.65 26.39
C GLY A 527 5.46 -6.64 27.44
N GLY A 528 4.78 -6.49 28.58
CA GLY A 528 3.52 -7.11 28.94
C GLY A 528 2.93 -6.50 30.22
N ASP A 529 1.90 -5.68 30.07
CA ASP A 529 1.00 -5.30 31.18
C ASP A 529 -0.35 -4.78 30.63
N TYR A 530 -1.04 -5.63 29.88
CA TYR A 530 -2.45 -5.49 29.47
C TYR A 530 -3.06 -6.85 29.06
N LEU A 531 -3.12 -7.90 29.88
CA LEU A 531 -2.59 -8.19 31.22
C LEU A 531 -2.24 -9.70 31.27
N GLY A 532 -1.32 -10.09 32.15
CA GLY A 532 -1.22 -11.49 32.61
C GLY A 532 -2.07 -11.69 33.85
N GLY A 533 -2.93 -12.72 33.90
CA GLY A 533 -3.84 -12.95 35.03
C GLY A 533 -4.64 -14.24 34.93
N ASN A 534 -4.12 -15.30 35.55
CA ASN A 534 -4.66 -16.67 35.69
C ASN A 534 -6.18 -16.95 35.49
N LYS A 535 -6.44 -17.98 34.68
CA LYS A 535 -7.34 -19.16 34.89
C LYS A 535 -8.83 -19.00 35.24
N LYS A 536 -9.58 -19.98 34.71
CA LYS A 536 -10.84 -20.59 35.21
C LYS A 536 -11.32 -20.18 36.62
N ASP A 537 -12.64 -20.02 36.72
CA ASP A 537 -13.43 -20.88 37.62
C ASP A 537 -14.62 -21.48 36.85
N ASP A 538 -15.10 -22.65 37.28
CA ASP A 538 -16.22 -23.37 36.68
C ASP A 538 -17.50 -23.22 37.53
N LYS A 539 -18.63 -22.85 36.92
CA LYS A 539 -20.00 -23.21 37.34
C LYS A 539 -21.05 -22.86 36.28
#